data_AF-A0A7V1GGB4-F1
#
_entry.id   AF-A0A7V1GGB4-F1
#
_cell.length_a   1.000
_cell.length_b   1.000
_cell.length_c   1.000
_cell.angle_alpha   90.00
_cell.angle_beta   90.00
_cell.angle_gamma   90.00
#
_symmetry.space_group_name_H-M   'P 1'
#
loop_
_entity.id
_entity.type
_entity.pdbx_description
1 polymer ?
#
loop_
_entity_poly.entity_id
_entity_poly.type
_entity_poly.pdbx_seq_one_letter_code
_entity_poly.pdbx_strand_id
1 'polypeptide(L)'
;LASNSELVVMQAAGMSRLQIIISVMKTAIFMALCMMALGEWGAPAAQLKAKEMRNHAIHGGDVFNAQQGVWAKDGNNFINIEDVDQNGVLHGVNMYHFDKSLQLTQITKAREAVSRKDGWLLRDVNKVQLGEEQINTQQQDEEFYDSQLTAEKLGVVSVKPESLSFTGLWSYLGYLKQNEQDTSTYELALWRKIMQPVSIAVMLLVALSFIFGPLRTVTMGARIVMGVVTGIVFHLTNEIFGPVVMVYQIPAIIGATLPSIIFIGFATYLLNKRN
;
A
#
# COMPACT_ATOMS: atom_id res chain seq x y z
N LEU A 1 5.26 17.47 -32.66
CA LEU A 1 5.24 18.84 -32.10
C LEU A 1 6.60 19.56 -32.18
N ALA A 2 7.54 19.36 -31.24
CA ALA A 2 8.79 20.15 -31.20
C ALA A 2 9.69 19.96 -32.43
N SER A 3 9.82 18.74 -32.93
CA SER A 3 10.70 18.41 -34.06
C SER A 3 10.16 18.88 -35.42
N ASN A 4 8.85 19.13 -35.52
CA ASN A 4 8.18 19.58 -36.76
C ASN A 4 7.87 21.09 -36.72
N SER A 5 8.51 21.84 -35.83
CA SER A 5 8.30 23.28 -35.63
C SER A 5 6.89 23.72 -35.19
N GLU A 6 5.98 22.80 -34.88
CA GLU A 6 4.60 23.12 -34.48
C GLU A 6 4.53 23.96 -33.20
N LEU A 7 5.40 23.70 -32.21
CA LEU A 7 5.48 24.50 -30.98
C LEU A 7 5.94 25.94 -31.23
N VAL A 8 6.76 26.17 -32.26
CA VAL A 8 7.21 27.50 -32.65
C VAL A 8 6.09 28.26 -33.33
N VAL A 9 5.30 27.59 -34.19
CA VAL A 9 4.12 28.18 -34.84
C VAL A 9 3.06 28.58 -33.81
N MET A 10 2.78 27.73 -32.81
CA MET A 10 1.83 28.06 -31.73
C MET A 10 2.26 29.31 -30.94
N GLN A 11 3.56 29.43 -30.64
CA GLN A 11 4.10 30.62 -29.95
C GLN A 11 4.04 31.87 -30.83
N ALA A 12 4.35 31.74 -32.13
CA ALA A 12 4.27 32.84 -33.09
C ALA A 12 2.82 33.31 -33.30
N ALA A 13 1.83 32.43 -33.14
CA ALA A 13 0.41 32.75 -33.14
C ALA A 13 -0.09 33.38 -31.83
N GLY A 14 0.80 33.71 -30.88
CA GLY A 14 0.47 34.40 -29.64
C GLY A 14 0.20 33.47 -28.44
N MET A 15 0.35 32.15 -28.59
CA MET A 15 0.15 31.22 -27.47
C MET A 15 1.35 31.21 -26.53
N SER A 16 1.13 31.52 -25.25
CA SER A 16 2.22 31.54 -24.28
C SER A 16 2.70 30.13 -23.91
N ARG A 17 3.96 30.00 -23.50
CA ARG A 17 4.52 28.73 -22.96
C ARG A 17 3.65 28.16 -21.84
N LEU A 18 3.11 29.03 -20.98
CA LEU A 18 2.27 28.66 -19.86
C LEU A 18 0.93 28.09 -20.31
N GLN A 19 0.31 28.65 -21.36
CA GLN A 19 -0.90 28.08 -21.95
C GLN A 19 -0.67 26.67 -22.51
N ILE A 20 0.47 26.42 -23.16
CA ILE A 20 0.83 25.09 -23.66
C ILE A 20 0.99 24.11 -22.49
N ILE A 21 1.68 24.53 -21.43
CA ILE A 21 1.85 23.71 -20.21
C ILE A 21 0.49 23.37 -19.60
N ILE A 22 -0.41 24.35 -19.43
CA ILE A 22 -1.76 24.13 -18.89
C ILE A 22 -2.54 23.14 -19.75
N SER A 23 -2.48 23.25 -21.08
CA SER A 23 -3.18 22.32 -21.99
C SER A 23 -2.72 20.87 -21.81
N VAL A 24 -1.41 20.64 -21.66
CA VAL A 24 -0.84 19.32 -21.38
C VAL A 24 -1.18 18.85 -19.96
N MET A 25 -1.22 19.75 -18.98
CA MET A 25 -1.61 19.41 -17.61
C MET A 25 -3.07 18.97 -17.52
N LYS A 26 -3.98 19.53 -18.33
CA LYS A 26 -5.38 19.07 -18.39
C LYS A 26 -5.49 17.61 -18.85
N THR A 27 -4.73 17.21 -19.87
CA THR A 27 -4.71 15.81 -20.34
C THR A 27 -4.04 14.89 -19.32
N ALA A 28 -3.01 15.38 -18.62
CA ALA A 28 -2.36 14.67 -17.52
C ALA A 28 -3.33 14.32 -16.39
N ILE A 29 -4.14 15.29 -15.95
CA ILE A 29 -5.11 15.11 -14.88
C ILE A 29 -6.15 14.06 -15.28
N PHE A 30 -6.64 14.12 -16.52
CA PHE A 30 -7.56 13.11 -17.04
C PHE A 30 -6.95 11.70 -17.00
N MET A 31 -5.72 11.54 -17.49
CA MET A 31 -5.01 10.26 -17.44
C MET A 31 -4.77 9.77 -16.01
N ALA A 32 -4.44 10.69 -15.09
CA ALA A 32 -4.22 10.37 -13.69
C ALA A 32 -5.51 9.88 -13.00
N LEU A 33 -6.66 10.49 -13.29
CA LEU A 33 -7.96 10.04 -12.79
C LEU A 33 -8.29 8.63 -13.30
N CYS A 34 -8.02 8.33 -14.57
CA CYS A 34 -8.17 6.97 -15.11
C CYS A 34 -7.24 5.97 -14.39
N MET A 35 -5.99 6.35 -14.12
CA MET A 35 -5.07 5.50 -13.36
C MET A 35 -5.52 5.29 -11.91
N MET A 36 -6.06 6.31 -11.24
CA MET A 36 -6.62 6.17 -9.89
C MET A 36 -7.80 5.20 -9.87
N ALA A 37 -8.71 5.31 -10.84
CA ALA A 37 -9.84 4.38 -10.96
C ALA A 37 -9.37 2.93 -11.16
N LEU A 38 -8.36 2.73 -12.01
CA LEU A 38 -7.71 1.42 -12.16
C LEU A 38 -7.03 0.96 -10.86
N GLY A 39 -6.37 1.87 -10.12
CA GLY A 39 -5.71 1.57 -8.85
C GLY A 39 -6.65 1.28 -7.67
N GLU A 40 -7.92 1.66 -7.78
CA GLU A 40 -8.95 1.37 -6.77
C GLU A 40 -9.69 0.07 -7.06
N TRP A 41 -10.13 -0.13 -8.31
CA TRP A 41 -11.00 -1.27 -8.65
C TRP A 41 -10.34 -2.33 -9.53
N GLY A 42 -9.45 -1.94 -10.45
CA GLY A 42 -8.89 -2.86 -11.45
C GLY A 42 -7.70 -3.65 -10.92
N ALA A 43 -6.65 -2.93 -10.50
CA ALA A 43 -5.37 -3.50 -10.11
C ALA A 43 -5.47 -4.40 -8.87
N PRO A 44 -6.16 -4.03 -7.77
CA PRO A 44 -6.27 -4.89 -6.60
C PRO A 44 -6.99 -6.21 -6.90
N ALA A 45 -8.12 -6.15 -7.62
CA ALA A 45 -8.90 -7.34 -7.97
C ALA A 45 -8.13 -8.28 -8.92
N ALA A 46 -7.45 -7.71 -9.92
CA ALA A 46 -6.63 -8.49 -10.84
C ALA A 46 -5.43 -9.13 -10.12
N GLN A 47 -4.76 -8.41 -9.23
CA GLN A 47 -3.61 -8.90 -8.47
C GLN A 47 -3.99 -10.02 -7.51
N LEU A 48 -5.13 -9.88 -6.81
CA LEU A 48 -5.65 -10.91 -5.91
C LEU A 48 -5.95 -12.20 -6.69
N LYS A 49 -6.70 -12.09 -7.78
CA LYS A 49 -7.05 -13.23 -8.65
C LYS A 49 -5.82 -13.89 -9.26
N ALA A 50 -4.83 -13.10 -9.68
CA ALA A 50 -3.58 -13.63 -10.22
C ALA A 50 -2.78 -14.40 -9.16
N LYS A 51 -2.74 -13.91 -7.91
CA LYS A 51 -2.07 -14.58 -6.80
C LYS A 51 -2.78 -15.88 -6.43
N GLU A 52 -4.11 -15.86 -6.38
CA GLU A 52 -4.94 -17.05 -6.16
C GLU A 52 -4.74 -18.10 -7.25
N MET A 53 -4.81 -17.72 -8.53
CA MET A 53 -4.56 -18.63 -9.66
C MET A 53 -3.16 -19.24 -9.62
N ARG A 54 -2.13 -18.44 -9.30
CA ARG A 54 -0.76 -18.93 -9.17
C ARG A 54 -0.63 -19.91 -8.01
N ASN A 55 -1.22 -19.59 -6.85
CA ASN A 55 -1.19 -20.47 -5.68
C ASN A 55 -1.92 -21.78 -5.98
N HIS A 56 -3.10 -21.73 -6.61
CA HIS A 56 -3.84 -22.91 -7.02
C HIS A 56 -3.06 -23.78 -8.02
N ALA A 57 -2.35 -23.17 -8.97
CA ALA A 57 -1.56 -23.91 -9.96
C ALA A 57 -0.31 -24.57 -9.36
N ILE A 58 0.33 -23.95 -8.38
CA ILE A 58 1.56 -24.46 -7.74
C ILE A 58 1.23 -25.44 -6.61
N HIS A 59 0.15 -25.20 -5.86
CA HIS A 59 -0.18 -25.90 -4.62
C HIS A 59 -1.48 -26.72 -4.69
N GLY A 60 -2.13 -26.81 -5.86
CA GLY A 60 -3.23 -27.74 -6.09
C GLY A 60 -4.60 -27.32 -5.53
N GLY A 61 -4.77 -26.06 -5.12
CA GLY A 61 -6.06 -25.54 -4.65
C GLY A 61 -6.21 -25.44 -3.13
N ASP A 62 -5.19 -25.81 -2.36
CA ASP A 62 -5.07 -25.36 -0.96
C ASP A 62 -4.77 -23.87 -0.97
N VAL A 63 -5.80 -23.08 -0.69
CA VAL A 63 -5.79 -21.61 -0.80
C VAL A 63 -4.78 -20.98 0.17
N PHE A 64 -4.36 -21.71 1.21
CA PHE A 64 -3.38 -21.29 2.19
C PHE A 64 -2.50 -22.45 2.70
N ASN A 65 -1.60 -22.99 1.88
CA ASN A 65 -0.45 -23.68 2.47
C ASN A 65 0.58 -22.64 2.96
N ALA A 66 0.19 -21.84 3.96
CA ALA A 66 1.16 -21.20 4.82
C ALA A 66 1.80 -22.35 5.60
N GLN A 67 2.90 -22.92 5.10
CA GLN A 67 3.76 -23.85 5.84
C GLN A 67 4.25 -23.27 7.20
N GLN A 68 3.80 -22.08 7.60
CA GLN A 68 4.15 -21.34 8.80
C GLN A 68 2.92 -20.85 9.62
N GLY A 69 1.68 -21.11 9.20
CA GLY A 69 0.48 -20.53 9.82
C GLY A 69 0.42 -19.00 9.72
N VAL A 70 -0.73 -18.40 10.05
CA VAL A 70 -0.89 -16.94 10.11
C VAL A 70 -0.84 -16.49 11.56
N TRP A 71 0.00 -15.50 11.85
CA TRP A 71 0.05 -14.84 13.14
C TRP A 71 -0.63 -13.48 13.05
N ALA A 72 -1.54 -13.21 13.97
CA ALA A 72 -2.22 -11.94 14.14
C ALA A 72 -2.12 -11.49 15.60
N LYS A 73 -2.20 -10.18 15.81
CA LYS A 73 -2.29 -9.57 17.15
C LYS A 73 -3.66 -8.92 17.28
N ASP A 74 -4.31 -9.11 18.42
CA ASP A 74 -5.59 -8.51 18.74
C ASP A 74 -5.58 -7.98 20.18
N GLY A 75 -5.38 -6.67 20.32
CA GLY A 75 -5.10 -6.02 21.61
C GLY A 75 -3.82 -6.59 22.24
N ASN A 76 -3.94 -7.24 23.40
CA ASN A 76 -2.83 -7.91 24.08
C ASN A 76 -2.70 -9.40 23.72
N ASN A 77 -3.57 -9.90 22.83
CA ASN A 77 -3.61 -11.31 22.48
C ASN A 77 -2.82 -11.57 21.20
N PHE A 78 -2.11 -12.69 21.15
CA PHE A 78 -1.46 -13.20 19.94
C PHE A 78 -2.21 -14.43 19.47
N ILE A 79 -2.58 -14.46 18.20
CA ILE A 79 -3.40 -15.50 17.60
C ILE A 79 -2.59 -16.16 16.50
N ASN A 80 -2.45 -17.47 16.56
CA ASN A 80 -1.88 -18.31 15.53
C ASN A 80 -2.99 -19.15 14.90
N ILE A 81 -3.03 -19.15 13.57
CA ILE A 81 -4.01 -19.89 12.78
C ILE A 81 -3.23 -20.85 11.90
N GLU A 82 -3.52 -22.14 12.01
CA GLU A 82 -2.83 -23.17 11.25
C GLU A 82 -3.26 -23.17 9.78
N ASP A 83 -4.58 -23.08 9.52
CA ASP A 83 -5.13 -23.13 8.17
C ASP A 83 -6.41 -22.30 8.02
N VAL A 84 -6.72 -21.88 6.79
CA VAL A 84 -7.91 -21.11 6.43
C VAL A 84 -8.59 -21.74 5.23
N ASP A 85 -9.80 -22.24 5.43
CA ASP A 85 -10.62 -22.83 4.36
C ASP A 85 -11.11 -21.78 3.35
N GLN A 86 -11.49 -22.24 2.15
CA GLN A 86 -12.06 -21.42 1.06
C GLN A 86 -13.34 -20.69 1.49
N ASN A 87 -14.07 -21.24 2.47
CA ASN A 87 -15.27 -20.63 3.05
C ASN A 87 -14.96 -19.57 4.12
N GLY A 88 -13.69 -19.30 4.42
CA GLY A 88 -13.25 -18.35 5.44
C GLY A 88 -13.35 -18.88 6.87
N VAL A 89 -13.46 -20.20 7.04
CA VAL A 89 -13.39 -20.88 8.35
C VAL A 89 -11.92 -21.06 8.71
N LEU A 90 -11.55 -20.70 9.93
CA LEU A 90 -10.19 -20.88 10.42
C LEU A 90 -10.09 -22.23 11.12
N HIS A 91 -9.05 -23.00 10.83
CA HIS A 91 -8.76 -24.28 11.47
C HIS A 91 -7.50 -24.18 12.32
N GLY A 92 -7.52 -24.84 13.48
CA GLY A 92 -6.37 -24.88 14.41
C GLY A 92 -6.01 -23.50 14.94
N VAL A 93 -6.92 -22.87 15.67
CA VAL A 93 -6.72 -21.52 16.21
C VAL A 93 -6.13 -21.61 17.62
N ASN A 94 -4.92 -21.09 17.80
CA ASN A 94 -4.22 -21.01 19.06
C ASN A 94 -4.12 -19.54 19.49
N MET A 95 -4.66 -19.16 20.63
CA MET A 95 -4.65 -17.80 21.15
C MET A 95 -3.88 -17.73 22.47
N TYR A 96 -3.00 -16.74 22.58
CA TYR A 96 -2.16 -16.48 23.74
C TYR A 96 -2.54 -15.13 24.32
N HIS A 97 -3.08 -15.13 25.53
CA HIS A 97 -3.52 -13.93 26.23
C HIS A 97 -2.43 -13.44 27.17
N PHE A 98 -2.02 -12.19 27.00
CA PHE A 98 -1.04 -11.54 27.86
C PHE A 98 -1.68 -10.44 28.69
N ASP A 99 -1.22 -10.30 29.94
CA ASP A 99 -1.58 -9.15 30.76
C ASP A 99 -0.82 -7.89 30.32
N LYS A 100 -0.99 -6.77 31.06
CA LYS A 100 -0.26 -5.52 30.80
C LYS A 100 1.24 -5.61 31.12
N SER A 101 1.65 -6.61 31.88
CA SER A 101 3.04 -6.87 32.28
C SER A 101 3.76 -7.81 31.30
N LEU A 102 3.11 -8.17 30.18
CA LEU A 102 3.58 -9.15 29.19
C LEU A 102 3.78 -10.56 29.77
N GLN A 103 3.00 -10.92 30.79
CA GLN A 103 2.93 -12.28 31.31
C GLN A 103 1.76 -13.04 30.68
N LEU A 104 2.00 -14.30 30.31
CA LEU A 104 0.99 -15.18 29.73
C LEU A 104 0.01 -15.64 30.81
N THR A 105 -1.26 -15.28 30.67
CA THR A 105 -2.32 -15.59 31.64
C THR A 105 -3.24 -16.72 31.18
N GLN A 106 -3.47 -16.84 29.88
CA GLN A 106 -4.37 -17.85 29.32
C GLN A 106 -3.91 -18.29 27.93
N ILE A 107 -4.05 -19.59 27.64
CA ILE A 107 -3.93 -20.16 26.30
C ILE A 107 -5.30 -20.71 25.93
N THR A 108 -5.86 -20.25 24.80
CA THR A 108 -7.13 -20.75 24.26
C THR A 108 -6.83 -21.48 22.96
N LYS A 109 -7.21 -22.76 22.87
CA LYS A 109 -7.14 -23.53 21.63
C LYS A 109 -8.54 -23.83 21.13
N ALA A 110 -8.82 -23.54 19.89
CA ALA A 110 -10.08 -23.88 19.24
C ALA A 110 -9.80 -24.68 17.97
N ARG A 111 -10.63 -25.68 17.71
CA ARG A 111 -10.49 -26.51 16.49
C ARG A 111 -10.90 -25.74 15.26
N GLU A 112 -11.99 -25.00 15.36
CA GLU A 112 -12.56 -24.22 14.26
C GLU A 112 -13.01 -22.85 14.75
N ALA A 113 -12.89 -21.83 13.91
CA ALA A 113 -13.46 -20.51 14.14
C ALA A 113 -14.24 -20.04 12.92
N VAL A 114 -15.51 -19.68 13.13
CA VAL A 114 -16.42 -19.20 12.08
C VAL A 114 -16.68 -17.71 12.25
N SER A 115 -16.49 -16.93 11.19
CA SER A 115 -16.70 -15.48 11.24
C SER A 115 -18.18 -15.12 11.46
N ARG A 116 -18.42 -14.19 12.39
CA ARG A 116 -19.71 -13.53 12.66
C ARG A 116 -19.54 -12.02 12.55
N LYS A 117 -20.64 -11.26 12.59
CA LYS A 117 -20.64 -9.79 12.34
C LYS A 117 -19.67 -9.02 13.26
N ASP A 118 -19.58 -9.42 14.52
CA ASP A 118 -18.84 -8.70 15.56
C ASP A 118 -17.73 -9.57 16.20
N GLY A 119 -17.24 -10.59 15.50
CA GLY A 119 -16.21 -11.48 16.05
C GLY A 119 -16.20 -12.88 15.45
N TRP A 120 -15.70 -13.83 16.22
CA TRP A 120 -15.56 -15.23 15.82
C TRP A 120 -16.31 -16.15 16.77
N LEU A 121 -17.03 -17.11 16.21
CA LEU A 121 -17.56 -18.24 16.97
C LEU A 121 -16.53 -19.37 16.93
N LEU A 122 -15.88 -19.60 18.07
CA LEU A 122 -14.92 -20.67 18.29
C LEU A 122 -15.67 -21.96 18.64
N ARG A 123 -15.22 -23.09 18.10
CA ARG A 123 -15.77 -24.43 18.36
C ARG A 123 -14.70 -25.38 18.87
N ASP A 124 -15.13 -26.32 19.71
CA ASP A 124 -14.26 -27.27 20.43
C ASP A 124 -13.12 -26.53 21.15
N VAL A 125 -13.50 -25.65 22.08
CA VAL A 125 -12.57 -24.74 22.75
C VAL A 125 -12.00 -25.38 24.00
N ASN A 126 -10.68 -25.35 24.12
CA ASN A 126 -9.94 -25.75 25.30
C ASN A 126 -9.12 -24.56 25.83
N LYS A 127 -9.44 -24.11 27.03
CA LYS A 127 -8.76 -23.01 27.72
C LYS A 127 -7.88 -23.54 28.83
N VAL A 128 -6.64 -23.11 28.83
CA VAL A 128 -5.67 -23.32 29.89
C VAL A 128 -5.40 -21.98 30.53
N GLN A 129 -5.89 -21.76 31.75
CA GLN A 129 -5.60 -20.58 32.55
C GLN A 129 -4.38 -20.86 33.43
N LEU A 130 -3.37 -20.01 33.33
CA LEU A 130 -2.15 -20.07 34.12
C LEU A 130 -2.29 -19.12 35.31
N GLY A 131 -2.57 -19.68 36.49
CA GLY A 131 -2.49 -18.95 37.76
C GLY A 131 -1.10 -19.09 38.40
N GLU A 132 -0.83 -18.34 39.47
CA GLU A 132 0.47 -18.35 40.15
C GLU A 132 0.85 -19.72 40.77
N GLU A 133 -0.14 -20.50 41.21
CA GLU A 133 0.09 -21.80 41.87
C GLU A 133 -0.65 -22.99 41.22
N GLN A 134 -1.63 -22.73 40.34
CA GLN A 134 -2.46 -23.78 39.73
C GLN A 134 -2.79 -23.47 38.27
N ILE A 135 -2.80 -24.53 37.45
CA ILE A 135 -3.24 -24.49 36.06
C ILE A 135 -4.66 -25.05 36.00
N ASN A 136 -5.61 -24.25 35.55
CA ASN A 136 -7.00 -24.69 35.36
C ASN A 136 -7.27 -24.93 33.88
N THR A 137 -7.86 -26.08 33.54
CA THR A 137 -8.23 -26.41 32.16
C THR A 137 -9.75 -26.50 32.06
N GLN A 138 -10.34 -25.75 31.13
CA GLN A 138 -11.76 -25.74 30.88
C GLN A 138 -12.03 -26.06 29.41
N GLN A 139 -12.97 -26.98 29.18
CA GLN A 139 -13.41 -27.33 27.83
C GLN A 139 -14.83 -26.80 27.63
N GLN A 140 -15.06 -26.17 26.48
CA GLN A 140 -16.34 -25.61 26.08
C GLN A 140 -16.61 -25.99 24.62
N ASP A 141 -17.86 -26.35 24.31
CA ASP A 141 -18.22 -26.75 22.94
C ASP A 141 -18.20 -25.56 21.98
N GLU A 142 -18.71 -24.41 22.42
CA GLU A 142 -18.69 -23.16 21.65
C GLU A 142 -18.38 -21.95 22.54
N GLU A 143 -17.66 -20.98 21.98
CA GLU A 143 -17.40 -19.69 22.61
C GLU A 143 -17.43 -18.56 21.58
N PHE A 144 -18.02 -17.43 21.94
CA PHE A 144 -17.93 -16.22 21.13
C PHE A 144 -16.74 -15.36 21.55
N TYR A 145 -15.82 -15.11 20.61
CA TYR A 145 -14.69 -14.20 20.76
C TYR A 145 -14.98 -12.88 20.03
N ASP A 146 -15.18 -11.82 20.81
CA ASP A 146 -15.32 -10.45 20.29
C ASP A 146 -13.96 -9.98 19.75
N SER A 147 -13.92 -9.68 18.45
CA SER A 147 -12.69 -9.30 17.76
C SER A 147 -12.97 -8.46 16.54
N GLN A 148 -12.12 -7.46 16.31
CA GLN A 148 -12.16 -6.67 15.07
C GLN A 148 -11.32 -7.29 13.95
N LEU A 149 -10.68 -8.44 14.20
CA LEU A 149 -9.93 -9.19 13.21
C LEU A 149 -10.92 -9.88 12.26
N THR A 150 -11.13 -9.35 11.06
CA THR A 150 -11.99 -9.97 10.05
C THR A 150 -11.17 -10.92 9.16
N ALA A 151 -11.81 -11.93 8.55
CA ALA A 151 -11.18 -12.81 7.56
C ALA A 151 -10.46 -12.02 6.44
N GLU A 152 -11.04 -10.89 6.02
CA GLU A 152 -10.43 -9.98 5.04
C GLU A 152 -9.09 -9.40 5.53
N LYS A 153 -8.97 -9.05 6.82
CA LYS A 153 -7.73 -8.50 7.42
C LYS A 153 -6.64 -9.57 7.58
N LEU A 154 -7.01 -10.83 7.80
CA LEU A 154 -6.08 -11.97 7.83
C LEU A 154 -5.45 -12.22 6.46
N GLY A 155 -6.21 -12.08 5.37
CA GLY A 155 -5.70 -12.18 4.00
C GLY A 155 -4.70 -11.07 3.61
N VAL A 156 -4.77 -9.91 4.27
CA VAL A 156 -3.90 -8.75 4.02
C VAL A 156 -2.47 -8.95 4.52
N VAL A 157 -2.23 -9.84 5.50
CA VAL A 157 -0.90 -10.06 6.11
C VAL A 157 0.14 -10.55 5.09
N SER A 158 -0.28 -11.15 3.97
CA SER A 158 0.61 -11.65 2.91
C SER A 158 0.74 -10.70 1.70
N VAL A 159 0.09 -9.53 1.72
CA VAL A 159 -0.01 -8.63 0.56
C VAL A 159 0.74 -7.34 0.84
N LYS A 160 1.61 -6.93 -0.10
CA LYS A 160 2.38 -5.69 0.03
C LYS A 160 1.43 -4.49 0.17
N PRO A 161 1.68 -3.54 1.10
CA PRO A 161 0.79 -2.39 1.32
C PRO A 161 0.44 -1.63 0.02
N GLU A 162 1.38 -1.53 -0.92
CA GLU A 162 1.22 -0.81 -2.18
C GLU A 162 0.18 -1.44 -3.14
N SER A 163 -0.20 -2.70 -2.91
CA SER A 163 -1.19 -3.41 -3.74
C SER A 163 -2.62 -3.36 -3.21
N LEU A 164 -2.82 -2.78 -2.02
CA LEU A 164 -4.15 -2.60 -1.43
C LEU A 164 -4.90 -1.42 -2.08
N SER A 165 -6.23 -1.50 -2.09
CA SER A 165 -7.09 -0.37 -2.44
C SER A 165 -6.92 0.77 -1.42
N PHE A 166 -7.33 1.99 -1.77
CA PHE A 166 -7.30 3.12 -0.84
C PHE A 166 -8.18 2.83 0.39
N THR A 167 -9.38 2.30 0.14
CA THR A 167 -10.32 1.85 1.17
C THR A 167 -9.73 0.75 2.06
N GLY A 168 -9.03 -0.23 1.48
CA GLY A 168 -8.34 -1.29 2.20
C GLY A 168 -7.21 -0.77 3.08
N LEU A 169 -6.37 0.15 2.57
CA LEU A 169 -5.33 0.82 3.36
C LEU A 169 -5.91 1.59 4.54
N TRP A 170 -6.98 2.35 4.32
CA TRP A 170 -7.62 3.13 5.38
C TRP A 170 -8.21 2.25 6.48
N SER A 171 -8.92 1.18 6.11
CA SER A 171 -9.45 0.20 7.06
C SER A 171 -8.35 -0.50 7.85
N TYR A 172 -7.28 -0.92 7.18
CA TYR A 172 -6.16 -1.60 7.81
C TYR A 172 -5.37 -0.70 8.77
N LEU A 173 -5.19 0.59 8.43
CA LEU A 173 -4.60 1.57 9.33
C LEU A 173 -5.38 1.71 10.64
N GLY A 174 -6.71 1.71 10.58
CA GLY A 174 -7.56 1.71 11.78
C GLY A 174 -7.32 0.49 12.67
N TYR A 175 -7.17 -0.69 12.04
CA TYR A 175 -6.84 -1.93 12.74
C TYR A 175 -5.45 -1.88 13.38
N LEU A 176 -4.41 -1.43 12.67
CA LEU A 176 -3.05 -1.32 13.23
C LEU A 176 -3.00 -0.35 14.42
N LYS A 177 -3.67 0.80 14.31
CA LYS A 177 -3.72 1.82 15.35
C LYS A 177 -4.41 1.32 16.63
N GLN A 178 -5.47 0.52 16.49
CA GLN A 178 -6.16 -0.08 17.63
C GLN A 178 -5.32 -1.17 18.30
N ASN A 179 -4.47 -1.85 17.54
CA ASN A 179 -3.58 -2.91 18.04
C ASN A 179 -2.22 -2.40 18.56
N GLU A 180 -2.08 -1.07 18.69
CA GLU A 180 -0.83 -0.41 19.11
C GLU A 180 0.37 -0.88 18.26
N GLN A 181 0.15 -1.05 16.96
CA GLN A 181 1.18 -1.45 15.99
C GLN A 181 1.67 -0.22 15.21
N ASP A 182 2.90 -0.32 14.69
CA ASP A 182 3.48 0.73 13.85
C ASP A 182 2.70 0.88 12.53
N THR A 183 2.12 2.07 12.33
CA THR A 183 1.33 2.42 11.14
C THR A 183 2.17 3.04 10.03
N SER A 184 3.43 3.41 10.30
CA SER A 184 4.24 4.31 9.46
C SER A 184 4.35 3.84 8.01
N THR A 185 4.57 2.54 7.79
CA THR A 185 4.70 1.95 6.44
C THR A 185 3.40 2.06 5.64
N TYR A 186 2.26 1.79 6.29
CA TYR A 186 0.95 1.82 5.65
C TYR A 186 0.46 3.26 5.43
N GLU A 187 0.80 4.18 6.35
CA GLU A 187 0.55 5.61 6.16
C GLU A 187 1.34 6.16 4.97
N LEU A 188 2.61 5.77 4.84
CA LEU A 188 3.42 6.16 3.69
C LEU A 188 2.85 5.62 2.37
N ALA A 189 2.41 4.36 2.35
CA ALA A 189 1.76 3.78 1.18
C ALA A 189 0.48 4.54 0.79
N LEU A 190 -0.35 4.90 1.79
CA LEU A 190 -1.56 5.69 1.59
C LEU A 190 -1.23 7.07 0.98
N TRP A 191 -0.28 7.79 1.56
CA TRP A 191 0.13 9.10 1.06
C TRP A 191 0.77 9.03 -0.32
N ARG A 192 1.58 8.02 -0.61
CA ARG A 192 2.12 7.78 -1.96
C ARG A 192 1.02 7.54 -2.97
N LYS A 193 -0.02 6.78 -2.61
CA LYS A 193 -1.18 6.52 -3.48
C LYS A 193 -1.97 7.82 -3.76
N ILE A 194 -2.20 8.65 -2.74
CA ILE A 194 -2.84 9.97 -2.88
C ILE A 194 -1.98 10.89 -3.78
N MET A 195 -0.67 10.86 -3.63
CA MET A 195 0.28 11.71 -4.37
C MET A 195 0.61 11.21 -5.78
N GLN A 196 0.07 10.06 -6.21
CA GLN A 196 0.34 9.49 -7.52
C GLN A 196 -0.07 10.42 -8.69
N PRO A 197 -1.24 11.08 -8.70
CA PRO A 197 -1.61 12.06 -9.73
C PRO A 197 -0.66 13.25 -9.79
N VAL A 198 -0.24 13.73 -8.61
CA VAL A 198 0.71 14.82 -8.49
C VAL A 198 2.06 14.40 -9.08
N SER A 199 2.53 13.20 -8.78
CA SER A 199 3.78 12.65 -9.32
C SER A 199 3.76 12.58 -10.86
N ILE A 200 2.64 12.17 -11.47
CA ILE A 200 2.46 12.15 -12.93
C ILE A 200 2.55 13.58 -13.50
N ALA A 201 1.84 14.52 -12.88
CA ALA A 201 1.87 15.92 -13.26
C ALA A 201 3.29 16.53 -13.16
N VAL A 202 4.04 16.18 -12.10
CA VAL A 202 5.44 16.61 -11.92
C VAL A 202 6.34 16.05 -13.02
N MET A 203 6.23 14.75 -13.34
CA MET A 203 7.02 14.16 -14.42
C MET A 203 6.74 14.81 -15.78
N LEU A 204 5.48 15.15 -16.06
CA LEU A 204 5.12 15.86 -17.27
C LEU A 204 5.65 17.30 -17.28
N LEU A 205 5.60 18.00 -16.14
CA LEU A 205 6.20 19.32 -15.99
C LEU A 205 7.71 19.28 -16.25
N VAL A 206 8.42 18.26 -15.73
CA VAL A 206 9.84 18.03 -15.99
C VAL A 206 10.10 17.77 -17.47
N ALA A 207 9.30 16.92 -18.12
CA ALA A 207 9.39 16.68 -19.56
C ALA A 207 9.19 17.96 -20.39
N LEU A 208 8.21 18.79 -20.03
CA LEU A 208 7.98 20.09 -20.66
C LEU A 208 9.13 21.07 -20.42
N SER A 209 9.70 21.08 -19.21
CA SER A 209 10.87 21.90 -18.88
C SER A 209 12.09 21.54 -19.74
N PHE A 210 12.25 20.26 -20.08
CA PHE A 210 13.28 19.80 -21.01
C PHE A 210 13.02 20.26 -22.45
N ILE A 211 11.78 20.12 -22.93
CA ILE A 211 11.40 20.53 -24.30
C ILE A 211 11.58 22.03 -24.51
N PHE A 212 11.16 22.84 -23.53
CA PHE A 212 11.30 24.30 -23.59
C PHE A 212 12.68 24.81 -23.18
N GLY A 213 13.46 23.99 -22.46
CA GLY A 213 14.78 24.34 -21.95
C GLY A 213 15.92 23.74 -22.77
N PRO A 214 16.77 22.88 -22.18
CA PRO A 214 18.03 22.43 -22.79
C PRO A 214 17.86 21.44 -23.94
N LEU A 215 16.73 20.73 -24.03
CA LEU A 215 16.53 19.66 -25.02
C LEU A 215 15.77 20.11 -26.29
N ARG A 216 15.61 21.44 -26.48
CA ARG A 216 14.90 22.03 -27.63
C ARG A 216 15.48 21.57 -28.98
N THR A 217 16.80 21.56 -29.11
CA THR A 217 17.51 21.31 -30.39
C THR A 217 18.13 19.92 -30.48
N VAL A 218 17.81 19.01 -29.56
CA VAL A 218 18.43 17.69 -29.45
C VAL A 218 17.58 16.63 -30.16
N THR A 219 18.23 15.55 -30.62
CA THR A 219 17.57 14.43 -31.33
C THR A 219 16.52 13.74 -30.47
N MET A 220 15.56 13.08 -31.12
CA MET A 220 14.50 12.34 -30.44
C MET A 220 15.06 11.26 -29.49
N GLY A 221 16.10 10.53 -29.91
CA GLY A 221 16.74 9.49 -29.09
C GLY A 221 17.32 10.03 -27.79
N ALA A 222 18.03 11.17 -27.85
CA ALA A 222 18.58 11.81 -26.65
C ALA A 222 17.48 12.27 -25.68
N ARG A 223 16.34 12.77 -26.19
CA ARG A 223 15.18 13.14 -25.36
C ARG A 223 14.60 11.92 -24.63
N ILE A 224 14.51 10.77 -25.31
CA ILE A 224 14.03 9.52 -24.71
C ILE A 224 14.99 9.07 -23.60
N VAL A 225 16.29 9.00 -23.87
CA VAL A 225 17.29 8.58 -22.88
C VAL A 225 17.27 9.48 -21.65
N MET A 226 17.26 10.80 -21.83
CA MET A 226 17.17 11.76 -20.72
C MET A 226 15.87 11.61 -19.92
N GLY A 227 14.74 11.36 -20.60
CA GLY A 227 13.46 11.08 -19.96
C GLY A 227 13.51 9.82 -19.10
N VAL A 228 14.08 8.73 -19.63
CA VAL A 228 14.26 7.47 -18.89
C VAL A 228 15.16 7.66 -17.69
N VAL A 229 16.33 8.29 -17.85
CA VAL A 229 17.26 8.57 -16.75
C VAL A 229 16.57 9.41 -15.67
N THR A 230 15.86 10.47 -16.06
CA THR A 230 15.16 11.33 -15.11
C THR A 230 14.04 10.57 -14.37
N GLY A 231 13.31 9.71 -15.07
CA GLY A 231 12.30 8.83 -14.47
C GLY A 231 12.90 7.84 -13.48
N ILE A 232 14.05 7.24 -13.81
CA ILE A 232 14.78 6.35 -12.89
C ILE A 232 15.24 7.13 -11.66
N VAL A 233 15.82 8.32 -11.83
CA VAL A 233 16.25 9.15 -10.70
C VAL A 233 15.05 9.53 -9.82
N PHE A 234 13.90 9.88 -10.40
CA PHE A 234 12.68 10.12 -9.64
C PHE A 234 12.22 8.89 -8.86
N HIS A 235 12.20 7.73 -9.50
CA HIS A 235 11.80 6.48 -8.86
C HIS A 235 12.75 6.11 -7.70
N LEU A 236 14.06 6.20 -7.91
CA LEU A 236 15.06 5.97 -6.87
C LEU A 236 14.92 6.98 -5.73
N THR A 237 14.64 8.24 -6.04
CA THR A 237 14.40 9.29 -5.03
C THR A 237 13.19 8.90 -4.17
N ASN A 238 12.07 8.53 -4.79
CA ASN A 238 10.89 8.03 -4.08
C ASN A 238 11.23 6.84 -3.19
N GLU A 239 11.93 5.84 -3.71
CA GLU A 239 12.32 4.64 -2.94
C GLU A 239 13.23 4.97 -1.76
N ILE A 240 14.23 5.82 -1.94
CA ILE A 240 15.16 6.22 -0.87
C ILE A 240 14.44 6.98 0.25
N PHE A 241 13.52 7.89 -0.10
CA PHE A 241 12.82 8.68 0.91
C PHE A 241 11.86 7.85 1.77
N GLY A 242 11.44 6.66 1.34
CA GLY A 242 10.59 5.78 2.14
C GLY A 242 11.26 5.33 3.44
N PRO A 243 12.37 4.56 3.38
CA PRO A 243 13.12 4.14 4.56
C PRO A 243 13.66 5.31 5.38
N VAL A 244 14.08 6.41 4.76
CA VAL A 244 14.55 7.60 5.49
C VAL A 244 13.46 8.13 6.41
N VAL A 245 12.23 8.26 5.91
CA VAL A 245 11.11 8.77 6.72
C VAL A 245 10.77 7.82 7.87
N MET A 246 10.86 6.51 7.64
CA MET A 246 10.66 5.50 8.69
C MET A 246 11.75 5.55 9.76
N VAL A 247 13.03 5.61 9.37
CA VAL A 247 14.17 5.61 10.30
C VAL A 247 14.23 6.88 11.14
N TYR A 248 13.96 8.04 10.53
CA TYR A 248 13.98 9.33 11.22
C TYR A 248 12.64 9.71 11.87
N GLN A 249 11.63 8.83 11.83
CA GLN A 249 10.28 9.07 12.38
C GLN A 249 9.65 10.38 11.88
N ILE A 250 9.90 10.71 10.62
CA ILE A 250 9.34 11.90 9.98
C ILE A 250 7.88 11.56 9.59
N PRO A 251 6.96 12.54 9.61
CA PRO A 251 5.61 12.33 9.09
C PRO A 251 5.58 11.73 7.67
N ALA A 252 4.79 10.67 7.48
CA ALA A 252 4.67 9.92 6.22
C ALA A 252 4.33 10.82 5.01
N ILE A 253 3.56 11.89 5.23
CA ILE A 253 3.21 12.88 4.21
C ILE A 253 4.46 13.55 3.60
N ILE A 254 5.49 13.82 4.41
CA ILE A 254 6.73 14.43 3.93
C ILE A 254 7.45 13.44 3.02
N GLY A 255 7.54 12.16 3.42
CA GLY A 255 8.16 11.13 2.59
C GLY A 255 7.52 10.94 1.23
N ALA A 256 6.19 11.08 1.14
CA ALA A 256 5.46 10.97 -0.12
C ALA A 256 5.54 12.23 -0.99
N THR A 257 5.66 13.42 -0.39
CA THR A 257 5.59 14.70 -1.11
C THR A 257 6.95 15.27 -1.50
N LEU A 258 7.99 15.02 -0.69
CA LEU A 258 9.30 15.63 -0.85
C LEU A 258 9.95 15.35 -2.22
N PRO A 259 9.91 14.12 -2.78
CA PRO A 259 10.43 13.86 -4.13
C PRO A 259 9.72 14.70 -5.19
N SER A 260 8.39 14.84 -5.10
CA SER A 260 7.61 15.67 -6.02
C SER A 260 8.01 17.15 -5.92
N ILE A 261 8.21 17.67 -4.71
CA ILE A 261 8.64 19.05 -4.48
C ILE A 261 10.03 19.31 -5.07
N ILE A 262 10.98 18.40 -4.87
CA ILE A 262 12.34 18.51 -5.43
C ILE A 262 12.28 18.62 -6.95
N PHE A 263 11.49 17.77 -7.61
CA PHE A 263 11.37 17.75 -9.06
C PHE A 263 10.57 18.94 -9.62
N ILE A 264 9.58 19.46 -8.88
CA ILE A 264 8.93 20.74 -9.21
C ILE A 264 9.95 21.89 -9.16
N GLY A 265 10.77 21.95 -8.11
CA GLY A 265 11.83 22.96 -7.99
C GLY A 265 12.84 22.85 -9.13
N PHE A 266 13.24 21.64 -9.50
CA PHE A 266 14.12 21.39 -10.64
C PHE A 266 13.48 21.82 -11.98
N ALA A 267 12.22 21.46 -12.23
CA ALA A 267 11.52 21.82 -13.46
C ALA A 267 11.32 23.34 -13.57
N THR A 268 10.93 24.01 -12.48
CA THR A 268 10.74 25.46 -12.45
C THR A 268 12.06 26.20 -12.63
N TYR A 269 13.15 25.73 -12.03
CA TYR A 269 14.51 26.25 -12.26
C TYR A 269 14.88 26.19 -13.74
N LEU A 270 14.66 25.06 -14.41
CA LEU A 270 14.95 24.90 -15.83
C LEU A 270 14.09 25.80 -16.73
N LEU A 271 12.83 26.04 -16.36
CA LEU A 271 11.94 26.95 -17.08
C LEU A 271 12.36 28.42 -16.91
N ASN A 272 12.80 28.82 -15.72
CA ASN A 272 13.13 30.21 -15.39
C ASN A 272 14.53 30.64 -15.83
N LYS A 273 15.51 29.73 -15.90
CA LYS A 273 16.91 30.03 -16.29
C LYS A 273 17.07 30.67 -17.67
N ARG A 274 15.99 30.80 -18.44
CA ARG A 274 16.00 31.30 -19.82
C ARG A 274 14.88 32.30 -20.13
N ASN A 275 14.32 32.92 -19.10
CA ASN A 275 13.78 34.29 -19.23
C ASN A 275 14.94 35.28 -19.14
#